data_AF-A0A0J7ZNR7-F1
#
_entry.id   AF-A0A0J7ZNR7-F1
#
_cell.length_a   1.000
_cell.length_b   1.000
_cell.length_c   1.000
_cell.angle_alpha   90.00
_cell.angle_beta   90.00
_cell.angle_gamma   90.00
#
_symmetry.space_group_name_H-M   'P 1'
#
loop_
_entity.id
_entity.type
_entity.pdbx_description
1 polymer ?
#
loop_
_entity_poly.entity_id
_entity_poly.type
_entity_poly.pdbx_seq_one_letter_code
_entity_poly.pdbx_strand_id
1 'polypeptide(L)'
;MTALAQKQHLTPSERRLAQHVVEGLSAREIAAAAQLTANTVYSTLRNVRWKLQCPERCSLAVVAHRLLDTGEILAPTADRPAPNLSAQQLPLLKAVTQYSQPLDIARAANLAPADLRAALDQILADTGAPDTTQLVVLAHSWKLLTTGQAHATQSWAME
;
A
#
# COMPACT_ATOMS: atom_id res chain seq x y z
N MET A 1 -9.56 -34.92 -8.12
CA MET A 1 -10.28 -33.82 -8.79
C MET A 1 -9.68 -32.52 -8.29
N THR A 2 -8.75 -31.96 -9.04
CA THR A 2 -7.95 -30.78 -8.68
C THR A 2 -8.83 -29.54 -8.83
N ALA A 3 -9.21 -28.91 -7.72
CA ALA A 3 -10.00 -27.69 -7.73
C ALA A 3 -9.25 -26.64 -8.55
N LEU A 4 -9.88 -26.20 -9.65
CA LEU A 4 -9.42 -25.10 -10.49
C LEU A 4 -9.13 -23.91 -9.59
N ALA A 5 -7.88 -23.47 -9.59
CA ALA A 5 -7.45 -22.23 -8.97
C ALA A 5 -8.13 -21.08 -9.73
N GLN A 6 -9.41 -20.84 -9.42
CA GLN A 6 -10.06 -19.58 -9.70
C GLN A 6 -9.16 -18.48 -9.13
N LYS A 7 -9.07 -17.34 -9.81
CA LYS A 7 -8.69 -16.08 -9.14
C LYS A 7 -9.66 -15.92 -7.96
N GLN A 8 -9.30 -16.45 -6.80
CA GLN A 8 -10.23 -16.54 -5.69
C GLN A 8 -10.30 -15.16 -5.09
N HIS A 9 -11.33 -14.42 -5.51
CA HIS A 9 -11.81 -13.25 -4.79
C HIS A 9 -11.78 -13.50 -3.29
N LEU A 10 -11.51 -12.44 -2.53
CA LEU A 10 -11.50 -12.55 -1.08
C LEU A 10 -12.90 -12.93 -0.60
N THR A 11 -12.96 -13.89 0.33
CA THR A 11 -14.18 -14.18 1.07
C THR A 11 -14.62 -12.94 1.85
N PRO A 12 -15.90 -12.82 2.24
CA PRO A 12 -16.36 -11.67 3.01
C PRO A 12 -15.60 -11.44 4.33
N SER A 13 -15.11 -12.51 4.97
CA SER A 13 -14.31 -12.41 6.20
C SER A 13 -12.88 -11.94 5.92
N GLU A 14 -12.26 -12.43 4.85
CA GLU A 14 -10.95 -11.95 4.40
C GLU A 14 -11.00 -10.48 3.97
N ARG A 15 -12.07 -10.07 3.27
CA ARG A 15 -12.29 -8.68 2.87
C ARG A 15 -12.41 -7.76 4.08
N ARG A 16 -13.13 -8.17 5.13
CA ARG A 16 -13.23 -7.40 6.39
C ARG A 16 -11.87 -7.23 7.06
N LEU A 17 -11.06 -8.28 7.13
CA LEU A 17 -9.69 -8.16 7.64
C LEU A 17 -8.81 -7.27 6.76
N ALA A 18 -8.90 -7.43 5.44
CA ALA A 18 -8.16 -6.63 4.47
C ALA A 18 -8.53 -5.14 4.54
N GLN A 19 -9.80 -4.82 4.82
CA GLN A 19 -10.24 -3.46 5.06
C GLN A 19 -9.51 -2.84 6.26
N HIS A 20 -9.38 -3.57 7.38
CA HIS A 20 -8.61 -3.07 8.52
C HIS A 20 -7.11 -2.85 8.22
N VAL A 21 -6.54 -3.62 7.28
CA VAL A 21 -5.17 -3.37 6.79
C VAL A 21 -5.10 -2.05 6.02
N VAL A 22 -6.11 -1.74 5.19
CA VAL A 22 -6.22 -0.46 4.47
C VAL A 22 -6.50 0.71 5.43
N GLU A 23 -7.19 0.45 6.54
CA GLU A 23 -7.37 1.40 7.64
C GLU A 23 -6.08 1.59 8.48
N GLY A 24 -4.98 0.89 8.14
CA GLY A 24 -3.66 1.05 8.74
C GLY A 24 -3.49 0.34 10.07
N LEU A 25 -4.40 -0.57 10.43
CA LEU A 25 -4.28 -1.34 11.67
C LEU A 25 -3.19 -2.41 11.52
N SER A 26 -2.36 -2.53 12.56
CA SER A 26 -1.44 -3.67 12.69
C SER A 26 -2.20 -4.97 12.92
N ALA A 27 -1.58 -6.13 12.65
CA ALA A 27 -2.22 -7.43 12.88
C ALA A 27 -2.73 -7.63 14.31
N ARG A 28 -2.10 -6.99 15.31
CA ARG A 28 -2.54 -7.03 16.70
C ARG A 28 -3.78 -6.16 16.94
N GLU A 29 -3.84 -4.98 16.33
CA GLU A 29 -5.01 -4.10 16.40
C GLU A 29 -6.19 -4.71 15.65
N ILE A 30 -5.95 -5.35 14.50
CA ILE A 30 -6.96 -6.13 13.76
C ILE A 30 -7.50 -7.25 14.64
N ALA A 31 -6.64 -7.99 15.35
CA ALA A 31 -7.08 -9.05 16.26
C ALA A 31 -8.00 -8.50 17.36
N ALA A 32 -7.65 -7.36 17.94
CA ALA A 32 -8.49 -6.69 18.93
C ALA A 32 -9.83 -6.21 18.35
N ALA A 33 -9.80 -5.53 17.19
CA ALA A 33 -10.98 -4.97 16.53
C ALA A 33 -11.95 -6.06 16.05
N ALA A 34 -11.42 -7.18 15.53
CA ALA A 34 -12.20 -8.30 15.05
C ALA A 34 -12.57 -9.33 16.13
N GLN A 35 -12.13 -9.12 17.39
CA GLN A 35 -12.28 -10.09 18.48
C GLN A 35 -11.73 -11.50 18.10
N LEU A 36 -10.62 -11.53 17.36
CA LEU A 36 -9.95 -12.73 16.91
C LEU A 36 -8.63 -12.93 17.63
N THR A 37 -8.11 -14.15 17.62
CA THR A 37 -6.74 -14.39 18.05
C THR A 37 -5.76 -13.83 17.02
N ALA A 38 -4.60 -13.34 17.47
CA ALA A 38 -3.54 -12.91 16.56
C ALA A 38 -3.14 -14.03 15.58
N ASN A 39 -3.14 -15.29 16.03
CA ASN A 39 -2.82 -16.43 15.18
C ASN A 39 -3.83 -16.62 14.04
N THR A 40 -5.12 -16.41 14.32
CA THR A 40 -6.16 -16.41 13.29
C THR A 40 -5.92 -15.29 12.28
N VAL A 41 -5.63 -14.07 12.74
CA VAL A 41 -5.33 -12.93 11.85
C VAL A 41 -4.11 -13.21 10.97
N TYR A 42 -3.02 -13.71 11.52
CA TYR A 42 -1.84 -14.07 10.73
C TYR A 42 -2.14 -15.16 9.69
N SER A 43 -2.91 -16.17 10.07
CA SER A 43 -3.33 -17.26 9.17
C SER A 43 -4.20 -16.74 8.04
N THR A 44 -5.17 -15.88 8.33
CA THR A 44 -6.03 -15.26 7.32
C THR A 44 -5.23 -14.33 6.41
N LEU A 45 -4.34 -13.50 6.96
CA LEU A 45 -3.46 -12.63 6.15
C LEU A 45 -2.51 -13.44 5.26
N ARG A 46 -2.07 -14.62 5.69
CA ARG A 46 -1.32 -15.55 4.82
C ARG A 46 -2.17 -16.00 3.63
N ASN A 47 -3.44 -16.35 3.87
CA ASN A 47 -4.34 -16.75 2.78
C ASN A 47 -4.63 -15.59 1.82
N VAL A 48 -4.85 -14.38 2.36
CA VAL A 48 -5.01 -13.16 1.56
C VAL A 48 -3.77 -12.92 0.69
N ARG A 49 -2.56 -13.00 1.25
CA ARG A 49 -1.30 -12.88 0.49
C ARG A 49 -1.21 -13.90 -0.63
N TRP A 50 -1.54 -15.17 -0.35
CA TRP A 50 -1.52 -16.23 -1.34
C TRP A 50 -2.50 -15.96 -2.50
N LYS A 51 -3.74 -15.54 -2.19
CA LYS A 51 -4.76 -15.18 -3.18
C LYS A 51 -4.38 -13.97 -4.03
N LEU A 52 -3.74 -12.97 -3.40
CA LEU A 52 -3.20 -11.78 -4.08
C LEU A 52 -1.85 -12.05 -4.77
N GLN A 53 -1.37 -13.29 -4.78
CA GLN A 53 -0.07 -13.69 -5.35
C GLN A 53 1.11 -12.86 -4.81
N CYS A 54 1.01 -12.41 -3.56
CA CYS A 54 2.08 -11.71 -2.86
C CYS A 54 3.12 -12.71 -2.33
N PRO A 55 4.41 -12.36 -2.32
CA PRO A 55 5.42 -13.14 -1.63
C PRO A 55 5.06 -13.37 -0.15
N GLU A 56 5.40 -14.55 0.40
CA GLU A 56 4.93 -15.00 1.72
C GLU A 56 5.25 -14.02 2.87
N ARG A 57 6.37 -13.28 2.77
CA ARG A 57 6.86 -12.36 3.82
C ARG A 57 6.79 -10.88 3.43
N CYS A 58 5.78 -10.48 2.67
CA CYS A 58 5.60 -9.07 2.31
C CYS A 58 5.08 -8.21 3.47
N SER A 59 5.52 -6.96 3.49
CA SER A 59 5.02 -5.90 4.38
C SER A 59 3.53 -5.64 4.14
N LEU A 60 2.86 -5.05 5.15
CA LEU A 60 1.45 -4.68 5.03
C LEU A 60 1.23 -3.61 3.96
N ALA A 61 2.21 -2.73 3.73
CA ALA A 61 2.17 -1.74 2.64
C ALA A 61 2.05 -2.40 1.25
N VAL A 62 2.81 -3.47 0.98
CA VAL A 62 2.70 -4.23 -0.28
C VAL A 62 1.33 -4.92 -0.38
N VAL A 63 0.82 -5.47 0.72
CA VAL A 63 -0.51 -6.09 0.75
C VAL A 63 -1.61 -5.06 0.49
N ALA A 64 -1.56 -3.90 1.15
CA ALA A 64 -2.49 -2.78 0.94
C ALA A 64 -2.44 -2.27 -0.51
N HIS A 65 -1.24 -2.12 -1.08
CA HIS A 65 -1.08 -1.77 -2.48
C HIS A 65 -1.82 -2.76 -3.39
N ARG A 66 -1.61 -4.07 -3.19
CA ARG A 66 -2.22 -5.12 -4.02
C ARG A 66 -3.73 -5.19 -3.85
N LEU A 67 -4.26 -5.05 -2.63
CA LEU A 67 -5.71 -5.00 -2.37
C LEU A 67 -6.42 -3.90 -3.16
N LEU A 68 -5.78 -2.74 -3.22
CA LEU A 68 -6.29 -1.55 -3.91
C LEU A 68 -6.09 -1.64 -5.43
N ASP A 69 -4.93 -2.14 -5.87
CA ASP A 69 -4.58 -2.34 -7.28
C ASP A 69 -5.47 -3.40 -7.96
N THR A 70 -5.81 -4.49 -7.25
CA THR A 70 -6.73 -5.52 -7.76
C THR A 70 -8.21 -5.13 -7.64
N GLY A 71 -8.53 -4.02 -6.96
CA GLY A 71 -9.90 -3.58 -6.72
C GLY A 71 -10.70 -4.46 -5.76
N GLU A 72 -10.04 -5.33 -4.98
CA GLU A 72 -10.70 -6.14 -3.94
C GLU A 72 -11.20 -5.26 -2.77
N ILE A 73 -10.52 -4.13 -2.55
CA ILE A 73 -10.89 -3.05 -1.63
C ILE A 73 -10.82 -1.74 -2.40
N LEU A 74 -11.78 -0.85 -2.17
CA LEU A 74 -11.73 0.51 -2.72
C LEU A 74 -10.82 1.38 -1.87
N ALA A 75 -10.03 2.23 -2.53
CA ALA A 75 -9.25 3.23 -1.81
C ALA A 75 -10.21 4.19 -1.08
N PRO A 76 -9.89 4.61 0.15
CA PRO A 76 -10.66 5.65 0.82
C PRO A 76 -10.65 6.92 -0.03
N THR A 77 -11.71 7.72 0.06
CA THR A 77 -11.73 9.01 -0.62
C THR A 77 -10.74 9.95 0.06
N ALA A 78 -9.86 10.58 -0.72
CA ALA A 78 -8.94 11.57 -0.20
C ALA A 78 -9.71 12.83 0.20
N ASP A 79 -9.67 13.21 1.47
CA ASP A 79 -10.23 14.48 1.96
C ASP A 79 -9.29 15.67 1.65
N ARG A 80 -7.98 15.39 1.51
CA ARG A 80 -6.93 16.37 1.25
C ARG A 80 -6.45 16.31 -0.20
N PRO A 81 -6.09 17.44 -0.83
CA PRO A 81 -5.40 17.44 -2.12
C PRO A 81 -4.09 16.65 -2.08
N ALA A 82 -3.69 16.12 -3.23
CA ALA A 82 -2.44 15.39 -3.38
C ALA A 82 -1.24 16.32 -3.08
N PRO A 83 -0.28 15.88 -2.25
CA PRO A 83 0.95 16.64 -2.03
C PRO A 83 1.82 16.62 -3.29
N ASN A 84 2.61 17.68 -3.47
CA ASN A 84 3.56 17.76 -4.57
C ASN A 84 4.80 16.93 -4.23
N LEU A 85 4.83 15.67 -4.66
CA LEU A 85 5.97 14.78 -4.44
C LEU A 85 7.12 15.12 -5.40
N SER A 86 8.32 15.24 -4.85
CA SER A 86 9.53 15.45 -5.63
C SER A 86 9.88 14.25 -6.52
N ALA A 87 10.77 14.48 -7.49
CA ALA A 87 11.28 13.44 -8.39
C ALA A 87 11.98 12.27 -7.66
N GLN A 88 12.42 12.46 -6.42
CA GLN A 88 13.02 11.41 -5.58
C GLN A 88 11.97 10.68 -4.72
N GLN A 89 10.89 11.36 -4.32
CA GLN A 89 9.83 10.78 -3.49
C GLN A 89 8.92 9.83 -4.28
N LEU A 90 8.67 10.10 -5.56
CA LEU A 90 7.82 9.22 -6.37
C LEU A 90 8.43 7.83 -6.61
N PRO A 91 9.73 7.67 -6.95
CA PRO A 91 10.40 6.37 -6.98
C PRO A 91 10.39 5.66 -5.62
N LEU A 92 10.61 6.39 -4.52
CA LEU A 92 10.55 5.83 -3.16
C LEU A 92 9.17 5.28 -2.83
N LEU A 93 8.11 6.03 -3.15
CA LEU A 93 6.73 5.60 -2.98
C LEU A 93 6.44 4.32 -3.78
N LYS A 94 6.87 4.26 -5.05
CA LYS A 94 6.74 3.05 -5.89
C LYS A 94 7.58 1.88 -5.38
N ALA A 95 8.72 2.13 -4.75
CA ALA A 95 9.56 1.07 -4.18
C ALA A 95 8.88 0.44 -2.95
N VAL A 96 8.26 1.24 -2.09
CA VAL A 96 7.53 0.77 -0.88
C VAL A 96 6.33 -0.13 -1.23
N THR A 97 5.71 0.05 -2.40
CA THR A 97 4.60 -0.80 -2.85
C THR A 97 5.04 -2.16 -3.40
N GLN A 98 6.32 -2.31 -3.75
CA GLN A 98 6.86 -3.49 -4.42
C GLN A 98 7.79 -4.30 -3.52
N TYR A 99 8.53 -3.63 -2.63
CA TYR A 99 9.58 -4.23 -1.83
C TYR A 99 9.28 -4.10 -0.34
N SER A 100 9.69 -5.12 0.42
CA SER A 100 9.50 -5.15 1.88
C SER A 100 10.80 -4.99 2.66
N GLN A 101 11.95 -5.30 2.05
CA GLN A 101 13.25 -5.18 2.69
C GLN A 101 13.81 -3.76 2.50
N PRO A 102 14.32 -3.11 3.55
CA PRO A 102 14.86 -1.75 3.45
C PRO A 102 15.91 -1.61 2.34
N LEU A 103 16.82 -2.57 2.21
CA LEU A 103 17.87 -2.52 1.19
C LEU A 103 17.31 -2.58 -0.24
N ASP A 104 16.29 -3.40 -0.48
CA ASP A 104 15.63 -3.49 -1.79
C ASP A 104 14.85 -2.21 -2.10
N ILE A 105 14.20 -1.62 -1.10
CA ILE A 105 13.50 -0.34 -1.23
C ILE A 105 14.49 0.77 -1.59
N ALA A 106 15.61 0.89 -0.86
CA ALA A 106 16.64 1.90 -1.14
C ALA A 106 17.19 1.75 -2.56
N ARG A 107 17.52 0.52 -2.97
CA ARG A 107 18.02 0.21 -4.31
C ARG A 107 17.01 0.58 -5.39
N ALA A 108 15.74 0.21 -5.23
CA ALA A 108 14.70 0.52 -6.20
C ALA A 108 14.38 2.02 -6.27
N ALA A 109 14.54 2.74 -5.15
CA ALA A 109 14.40 4.19 -5.09
C ALA A 109 15.65 4.96 -5.56
N ASN A 110 16.72 4.26 -5.94
CA ASN A 110 18.03 4.84 -6.26
C ASN A 110 18.59 5.73 -5.13
N LEU A 111 18.45 5.26 -3.89
CA LEU A 111 18.94 5.91 -2.67
C LEU A 111 20.08 5.11 -2.06
N ALA A 112 21.00 5.81 -1.39
CA ALA A 112 21.95 5.12 -0.51
C ALA A 112 21.17 4.51 0.68
N PRO A 113 21.54 3.31 1.16
CA PRO A 113 20.83 2.66 2.27
C PRO A 113 20.78 3.51 3.55
N ALA A 114 21.79 4.35 3.78
CA ALA A 114 21.86 5.26 4.92
C ALA A 114 20.80 6.38 4.86
N ASP A 115 20.42 6.81 3.66
CA ASP A 115 19.49 7.92 3.45
C ASP A 115 18.02 7.46 3.48
N LEU A 116 17.77 6.15 3.35
CA LEU A 116 16.42 5.61 3.26
C LEU A 116 15.54 6.04 4.43
N ARG A 117 16.08 6.03 5.65
CA ARG A 117 15.31 6.39 6.85
C ARG A 117 14.84 7.85 6.77
N ALA A 118 15.76 8.77 6.50
CA ALA A 118 15.45 10.19 6.37
C ALA A 118 14.47 10.46 5.21
N ALA A 119 14.65 9.78 4.08
CA ALA A 119 13.76 9.92 2.94
C ALA A 119 12.34 9.40 3.23
N LEU A 120 12.22 8.30 3.99
CA LEU A 120 10.93 7.78 4.47
C LEU A 120 10.28 8.75 5.47
N ASP A 121 11.02 9.26 6.44
CA ASP A 121 10.47 10.22 7.41
C ASP A 121 10.00 11.51 6.71
N GLN A 122 10.73 11.99 5.69
CA GLN A 122 10.36 13.16 4.90
C GLN A 122 9.06 12.95 4.10
N ILE A 123 8.94 11.83 3.35
CA ILE A 123 7.71 11.59 2.59
C ILE A 123 6.50 11.34 3.49
N LEU A 124 6.70 10.74 4.67
CA LEU A 124 5.63 10.59 5.68
C LEU A 124 5.19 11.95 6.22
N ALA A 125 6.12 12.84 6.53
CA ALA A 125 5.82 14.20 6.97
C ALA A 125 5.07 15.02 5.90
N ASP A 126 5.55 14.99 4.65
CA ASP A 126 4.95 15.76 3.55
C ASP A 126 3.55 15.26 3.18
N THR A 127 3.29 13.96 3.34
CA THR A 127 1.98 13.35 3.08
C THR A 127 1.05 13.36 4.30
N GLY A 128 1.60 13.57 5.50
CA GLY A 128 0.89 13.43 6.77
C GLY A 128 0.55 11.97 7.11
N ALA A 129 1.19 11.00 6.47
CA ALA A 129 0.95 9.59 6.72
C ALA A 129 1.66 9.14 8.02
N PRO A 130 0.98 8.40 8.91
CA PRO A 130 1.60 7.92 10.15
C PRO A 130 2.62 6.79 9.91
N ASP A 131 2.46 6.02 8.84
CA ASP A 131 3.34 4.91 8.47
C ASP A 131 3.26 4.60 6.97
N THR A 132 4.12 3.68 6.51
CA THR A 132 4.26 3.33 5.09
C THR A 132 3.03 2.64 4.50
N THR A 133 2.21 1.95 5.30
CA THR A 133 0.94 1.37 4.85
C THR A 133 -0.04 2.48 4.53
N GLN A 134 -0.19 3.43 5.45
CA GLN A 134 -1.07 4.59 5.23
C GLN A 134 -0.59 5.50 4.10
N LEU A 135 0.72 5.65 3.92
CA LEU A 135 1.30 6.33 2.76
C LEU A 135 0.82 5.71 1.44
N VAL A 136 0.83 4.38 1.33
CA VAL A 136 0.37 3.65 0.14
C VAL A 136 -1.13 3.82 -0.10
N VAL A 137 -1.93 3.76 0.96
CA VAL A 137 -3.38 3.95 0.89
C VAL A 137 -3.72 5.35 0.41
N LEU A 138 -3.09 6.38 0.98
CA LEU A 138 -3.24 7.77 0.56
C LEU A 138 -2.79 7.96 -0.90
N ALA A 139 -1.66 7.37 -1.29
CA ALA A 139 -1.18 7.44 -2.66
C ALA A 139 -2.17 6.85 -3.69
N HIS A 140 -2.90 5.79 -3.32
CA HIS A 140 -4.00 5.25 -4.11
C HIS A 140 -5.21 6.18 -4.13
N SER A 141 -5.57 6.77 -2.98
CA SER A 141 -6.66 7.76 -2.91
C SER A 141 -6.41 9.00 -3.79
N TRP A 142 -5.15 9.40 -3.95
CA TRP A 142 -4.69 10.47 -4.83
C TRP A 142 -4.37 10.01 -6.26
N LYS A 143 -4.52 8.73 -6.59
CA LYS A 143 -4.20 8.15 -7.91
C LYS A 143 -2.74 8.39 -8.36
N LEU A 144 -1.80 8.52 -7.41
CA LEU A 144 -0.37 8.71 -7.69
C LEU A 144 0.33 7.41 -8.13
N LEU A 145 -0.27 6.26 -7.77
CA LEU A 145 0.26 4.93 -8.08
C LEU A 145 -0.37 4.30 -9.33
N THR A 146 -1.43 4.88 -9.87
CA THR A 146 -2.01 4.42 -11.14
C THR A 146 -1.16 4.93 -12.30
N THR A 147 -0.70 4.03 -13.15
CA THR A 147 0.00 4.35 -14.41
C THR A 147 -0.95 5.11 -15.34
N GLY A 148 -1.03 6.42 -15.15
CA GLY A 148 -2.02 7.25 -15.82
C GLY A 148 -2.24 8.59 -15.14
N GLN A 149 -1.18 9.23 -14.62
CA GLN A 149 -1.17 10.68 -14.49
C GLN A 149 -0.33 11.19 -15.65
N ALA A 150 -0.99 11.30 -16.80
CA ALA A 150 -0.58 12.24 -17.82
C ALA A 150 -0.49 13.60 -17.11
N HIS A 151 0.71 14.16 -17.15
CA HIS A 151 0.99 15.55 -16.86
C HIS A 151 0.08 16.40 -17.77
N ALA A 152 -1.13 16.69 -17.30
CA ALA A 152 -2.15 17.44 -18.02
C ALA A 152 -2.71 18.51 -17.10
N THR A 153 -1.82 19.33 -16.55
CA THR A 153 -2.09 20.71 -16.11
C THR A 153 -0.70 21.30 -15.86
N GLN A 154 -0.12 22.06 -16.80
CA GLN A 154 -0.31 23.49 -16.86
C GLN A 154 0.03 24.02 -18.26
N SER A 155 -0.94 24.64 -18.92
CA SER A 155 -0.78 25.94 -19.58
C SER A 155 -2.16 26.33 -20.11
N TRP A 156 -2.89 27.07 -19.29
CA TRP A 156 -4.04 27.83 -19.75
C TRP A 156 -3.54 29.14 -20.36
N ALA A 157 -4.25 29.54 -21.40
CA ALA A 157 -4.13 30.72 -22.22
C ALA A 157 -3.72 32.03 -21.53
N MET A 158 -2.77 32.74 -22.13
CA MET A 158 -2.73 34.18 -22.45
C MET A 158 -1.72 34.24 -23.63
N GLU A 159 -1.93 34.76 -24.82
CA GLU A 159 -2.64 35.96 -25.28
C GLU A 159 -2.91 35.86 -26.79
#